data_AF-L7UAY6-F1
#
_entry.id   AF-L7UAY6-F1
#
_cell.length_a   1.000
_cell.length_b   1.000
_cell.length_c   1.000
_cell.angle_alpha   90.00
_cell.angle_beta   90.00
_cell.angle_gamma   90.00
#
_symmetry.space_group_name_H-M   'P 1'
#
loop_
_entity.id
_entity.type
_entity.pdbx_description
1 polymer ?
#
loop_
_entity_poly.entity_id
_entity_poly.type
_entity_poly.pdbx_seq_one_letter_code
_entity_poly.pdbx_strand_id
1 'polypeptide(L)'
;MTEANMSPKEDAGSTLGGWSRERMELIRRTICPRGISEDEFALFIEQCKRSGLDPLLKEAFCVARRQNVGNRERPNWVTKYEFQPSEAGMLARAERFPDFKGIQASAVFAEDDIVVDQGRGEVVHRFNPAKRKGALVGAWSRVVRDGKLPVVVWLDFSGYVQQTPLWAKIPTTMIEKCARVAALRKAYPEAFGGLYVREEMPAEDFESAQPEPAPVGGTYEVLGARPGPVKASFPALPTVAVPEKVSKLEEAELVATPPLKPSAVLVAFGPYKGKTASELSDEELSESIELANEKLMEQPRARWAKAMRENLTALEAETELRCRVPTTADKGGNGASREA
;
A
#
# COMPACT_ATOMS: atom_id res chain seq x y z
N MET A 1 -28.05 -34.19 62.52
CA MET A 1 -27.44 -32.92 63.01
C MET A 1 -25.97 -33.23 63.23
N THR A 2 -25.01 -32.71 62.49
CA THR A 2 -24.99 -31.43 61.75
C THR A 2 -23.93 -31.56 60.66
N GLU A 3 -24.30 -31.21 59.43
CA GLU A 3 -23.41 -31.16 58.27
C GLU A 3 -22.27 -30.15 58.52
N ALA A 4 -21.03 -30.60 58.35
CA ALA A 4 -19.86 -29.74 58.36
C ALA A 4 -19.83 -28.96 57.03
N ASN A 5 -20.27 -27.71 57.12
CA ASN A 5 -20.30 -26.73 56.06
C ASN A 5 -18.87 -26.46 55.54
N MET A 6 -18.54 -27.03 54.39
CA MET A 6 -17.25 -26.85 53.73
C MET A 6 -17.33 -25.59 52.88
N SER A 7 -16.87 -24.48 53.44
CA SER A 7 -16.74 -23.20 52.72
C SER A 7 -15.71 -23.34 51.59
N PRO A 8 -15.99 -22.87 50.36
CA PRO A 8 -14.99 -22.88 49.31
C PRO A 8 -13.90 -21.86 49.67
N LYS A 9 -12.65 -22.32 49.74
CA LYS A 9 -11.49 -21.44 49.71
C LYS A 9 -11.51 -20.69 48.39
N GLU A 10 -11.78 -19.39 48.44
CA GLU A 10 -11.48 -18.49 47.34
C GLU A 10 -9.98 -18.55 47.06
N ASP A 11 -9.66 -19.06 45.89
CA ASP A 11 -8.31 -19.16 45.38
C ASP A 11 -7.82 -17.74 45.06
N ALA A 12 -7.09 -17.15 46.01
CA ALA A 12 -6.35 -15.91 45.82
C ALA A 12 -5.12 -16.19 44.93
N GLY A 13 -5.38 -16.47 43.66
CA GLY A 13 -4.41 -16.62 42.58
C GLY A 13 -4.39 -15.36 41.71
N SER A 14 -3.36 -14.54 41.90
CA SER A 14 -3.03 -13.34 41.12
C SER A 14 -2.91 -13.59 39.60
N THR A 15 -3.97 -13.30 38.83
CA THR A 15 -3.95 -12.84 37.41
C THR A 15 -5.36 -12.33 37.02
N LEU A 16 -5.76 -11.15 37.50
CA LEU A 16 -7.08 -10.58 37.19
C LEU A 16 -7.21 -10.17 35.70
N GLY A 17 -8.17 -10.78 34.99
CA GLY A 17 -9.08 -10.03 34.10
C GLY A 17 -8.90 -10.08 32.58
N GLY A 18 -8.04 -10.93 32.01
CA GLY A 18 -7.77 -10.90 30.56
C GLY A 18 -8.86 -11.52 29.68
N TRP A 19 -9.34 -12.72 30.02
CA TRP A 19 -10.11 -13.57 29.09
C TRP A 19 -11.19 -14.38 29.82
N SER A 20 -12.12 -13.70 30.50
CA SER A 20 -13.25 -14.38 31.16
C SER A 20 -14.20 -15.02 30.14
N ARG A 21 -15.01 -15.98 30.58
CA ARG A 21 -16.02 -16.63 29.74
C ARG A 21 -17.00 -15.62 29.16
N GLU A 22 -17.44 -14.66 29.96
CA GLU A 22 -18.36 -13.59 29.58
C GLU A 22 -17.74 -12.70 28.50
N ARG A 23 -16.44 -12.38 28.63
CA ARG A 23 -15.70 -11.60 27.64
C ARG A 23 -15.57 -12.36 26.32
N MET A 24 -15.24 -13.66 26.36
CA MET A 24 -15.15 -14.49 25.16
C MET A 24 -16.49 -14.57 24.44
N GLU A 25 -17.59 -14.76 25.17
CA GLU A 25 -18.94 -14.77 24.59
C GLU A 25 -19.31 -13.42 23.96
N LEU A 26 -18.95 -12.30 24.60
CA LEU A 26 -19.14 -10.97 24.04
C LEU A 26 -18.37 -10.80 22.72
N ILE A 27 -17.09 -11.19 22.68
CA ILE A 27 -16.26 -11.12 21.48
C ILE A 27 -16.87 -11.96 20.37
N ARG A 28 -17.30 -13.19 20.66
CA ARG A 28 -17.93 -14.06 19.66
C ARG A 28 -19.18 -13.44 19.05
N ARG A 29 -20.05 -12.85 19.88
CA ARG A 29 -21.31 -12.27 19.43
C ARG A 29 -21.15 -10.95 18.67
N THR A 30 -20.11 -10.17 18.97
CA THR A 30 -19.98 -8.78 18.47
C THR A 30 -18.87 -8.56 17.46
N ILE A 31 -17.81 -9.38 17.49
CA ILE A 31 -16.64 -9.23 16.62
C ILE A 31 -16.58 -10.31 15.54
N CYS A 32 -16.88 -11.57 15.91
CA CYS A 32 -16.75 -12.68 14.98
C CYS A 32 -17.93 -12.74 14.00
N PRO A 33 -17.71 -13.13 12.73
CA PRO A 33 -18.81 -13.28 11.79
C PRO A 33 -19.67 -14.49 12.15
N ARG A 34 -20.94 -14.47 11.73
CA ARG A 34 -21.88 -15.58 11.95
C ARG A 34 -21.35 -16.87 11.31
N GLY A 35 -21.58 -18.00 11.97
CA GLY A 35 -21.20 -19.33 11.46
C GLY A 35 -19.81 -19.81 11.85
N ILE A 36 -19.02 -19.03 12.60
CA ILE A 36 -17.72 -19.48 13.13
C ILE A 36 -17.90 -20.69 14.05
N SER A 37 -17.13 -21.75 13.80
CA SER A 37 -17.12 -22.95 14.66
C SER A 37 -16.45 -22.68 16.01
N GLU A 38 -16.66 -23.58 16.98
CA GLU A 38 -15.96 -23.50 18.28
C GLU A 38 -14.44 -23.51 18.12
N ASP A 39 -13.92 -24.39 17.26
CA ASP A 39 -12.48 -24.56 17.05
C ASP A 39 -11.86 -23.33 16.38
N GLU A 40 -12.52 -22.75 15.38
CA GLU A 40 -12.06 -21.52 14.71
C GLU A 40 -12.12 -20.32 15.66
N PHE A 41 -13.16 -20.23 16.49
CA PHE A 41 -13.25 -19.19 17.51
C PHE A 41 -12.16 -19.35 18.57
N ALA A 42 -11.92 -20.57 19.05
CA ALA A 42 -10.84 -20.86 19.98
C ALA A 42 -9.47 -20.49 19.38
N LEU A 43 -9.22 -20.83 18.12
CA LEU A 43 -7.99 -20.46 17.42
C LEU A 43 -7.82 -18.93 17.32
N PHE A 44 -8.89 -18.20 16.99
CA PHE A 44 -8.88 -16.73 16.97
C PHE A 44 -8.53 -16.14 18.34
N ILE A 45 -9.11 -16.67 19.42
CA ILE A 45 -8.83 -16.22 20.79
C ILE A 45 -7.38 -16.53 21.20
N GLU A 46 -6.86 -17.71 20.89
CA GLU A 46 -5.46 -18.06 21.16
C GLU A 46 -4.49 -17.13 20.42
N GLN A 47 -4.83 -16.71 19.20
CA GLN A 47 -4.00 -15.76 18.47
C GLN A 47 -4.06 -14.34 19.05
N CYS A 48 -5.23 -13.90 19.55
CA CYS A 48 -5.35 -12.67 20.33
C CYS A 48 -4.51 -12.71 21.61
N LYS A 49 -4.57 -13.83 22.36
CA LYS A 49 -3.77 -14.04 23.58
C LYS A 49 -2.27 -13.99 23.31
N ARG A 50 -1.81 -14.75 22.31
CA ARG A 50 -0.38 -14.83 21.94
C ARG A 50 0.17 -13.47 21.51
N SER A 51 -0.56 -12.75 20.65
CA SER A 51 -0.13 -11.45 20.15
C SER A 51 -0.31 -10.32 21.18
N GLY A 52 -1.22 -10.49 22.13
CA GLY A 52 -1.67 -9.44 23.05
C GLY A 52 -2.51 -8.36 22.36
N LEU A 53 -3.07 -8.66 21.19
CA LEU A 53 -4.01 -7.78 20.49
C LEU A 53 -5.43 -7.99 21.03
N ASP A 54 -6.13 -6.89 21.28
CA ASP A 54 -7.49 -6.89 21.80
C ASP A 54 -8.54 -6.67 20.68
N PRO A 55 -9.38 -7.67 20.38
CA PRO A 55 -10.41 -7.52 19.36
C PRO A 55 -11.49 -6.49 19.72
N LEU A 56 -11.74 -6.23 21.01
CA LEU A 56 -12.72 -5.21 21.43
C LEU A 56 -12.20 -3.79 21.18
N LEU A 57 -10.88 -3.62 21.16
CA LEU A 57 -10.22 -2.36 20.80
C LEU A 57 -9.95 -2.22 19.30
N LYS A 58 -10.45 -3.17 18.47
CA LYS A 58 -10.20 -3.23 17.02
C LYS A 58 -8.71 -3.37 16.67
N GLU A 59 -7.95 -4.02 17.54
CA GLU A 59 -6.54 -4.32 17.31
C GLU A 59 -6.36 -5.63 16.49
N ALA A 60 -7.37 -6.50 16.50
CA ALA A 60 -7.46 -7.71 15.68
C ALA A 60 -8.90 -7.96 15.24
N PHE A 61 -9.07 -8.61 14.09
CA PHE A 61 -10.36 -8.93 13.49
C PHE A 61 -10.43 -10.40 13.12
N CYS A 62 -11.63 -10.97 13.22
CA CYS A 62 -11.94 -12.28 12.68
C CYS A 62 -12.67 -12.07 11.35
N VAL A 63 -12.05 -12.43 10.23
CA VAL A 63 -12.57 -12.12 8.89
C VAL A 63 -12.95 -13.41 8.18
N ALA A 64 -14.20 -13.48 7.70
CA ALA A 64 -14.64 -14.56 6.83
C ALA A 64 -14.10 -14.36 5.40
N ARG A 65 -13.44 -15.39 4.88
CA ARG A 65 -12.83 -15.43 3.54
C ARG A 65 -13.34 -16.64 2.78
N ARG A 66 -13.66 -16.47 1.50
CA ARG A 66 -13.93 -17.62 0.63
C ARG A 66 -12.62 -18.08 0.03
N GLN A 67 -12.28 -19.34 0.28
CA GLN A 67 -11.12 -19.99 -0.31
C GLN A 67 -11.58 -21.13 -1.20
N ASN A 68 -11.03 -21.18 -2.42
CA ASN A 68 -11.21 -22.34 -3.28
C ASN A 68 -10.21 -23.42 -2.86
N VAL A 69 -10.71 -24.49 -2.25
CA VAL A 69 -9.94 -25.69 -1.91
C VAL A 69 -10.02 -26.77 -2.99
N GLY A 70 -10.80 -26.53 -4.04
CA GLY A 70 -10.85 -27.36 -5.24
C GLY A 70 -9.80 -26.96 -6.26
N ASN A 71 -9.81 -27.64 -7.40
CA ASN A 71 -8.97 -27.35 -8.54
C ASN A 71 -9.69 -26.45 -9.56
N ARG A 72 -8.95 -25.90 -10.53
CA ARG A 72 -9.48 -24.93 -11.50
C ARG A 72 -10.69 -25.45 -12.30
N GLU A 73 -10.75 -26.76 -12.55
CA GLU A 73 -11.84 -27.41 -13.29
C GLU A 73 -13.05 -27.76 -12.41
N ARG A 74 -12.84 -27.97 -11.10
CA ARG A 74 -13.88 -28.28 -10.12
C ARG A 74 -13.67 -27.42 -8.88
N PRO A 75 -14.04 -26.13 -8.95
CA PRO A 75 -13.88 -25.24 -7.81
C PRO A 75 -14.74 -25.74 -6.64
N ASN A 76 -14.15 -25.75 -5.45
CA ASN A 76 -14.83 -26.05 -4.20
C ASN A 76 -14.56 -24.91 -3.23
N TRP A 77 -15.55 -24.04 -3.05
CA TRP A 77 -15.40 -22.84 -2.23
C TRP A 77 -15.85 -23.11 -0.81
N VAL A 78 -14.94 -22.94 0.13
CA VAL A 78 -15.22 -23.01 1.57
C VAL A 78 -15.02 -21.64 2.20
N THR A 79 -15.85 -21.32 3.19
CA THR A 79 -15.61 -20.14 4.02
C THR A 79 -14.64 -20.53 5.13
N LYS A 80 -13.55 -19.79 5.25
CA LYS A 80 -12.61 -19.87 6.37
C LYS A 80 -12.63 -18.59 7.17
N TYR A 81 -12.43 -18.69 8.47
CA TYR A 81 -12.35 -17.55 9.36
C TYR A 81 -10.88 -17.31 9.72
N GLU A 82 -10.37 -16.16 9.33
CA GLU A 82 -8.96 -15.83 9.47
C GLU A 82 -8.75 -14.68 10.46
N PHE A 83 -7.71 -14.81 11.27
CA PHE A 83 -7.23 -13.73 12.11
C PHE A 83 -6.55 -12.67 11.25
N GLN A 84 -6.98 -11.43 11.41
CA GLN A 84 -6.42 -10.28 10.71
C GLN A 84 -5.97 -9.25 11.74
N PRO A 85 -4.67 -9.06 11.95
CA PRO A 85 -4.17 -7.99 12.81
C PRO A 85 -4.44 -6.63 12.17
N SER A 86 -4.63 -5.61 13.00
CA SER A 86 -4.64 -4.22 12.56
C SER A 86 -3.26 -3.60 12.81
N GLU A 87 -2.77 -2.81 11.86
CA GLU A 87 -1.48 -2.14 12.02
C GLU A 87 -1.49 -1.17 13.21
N ALA A 88 -2.59 -0.42 13.38
CA ALA A 88 -2.78 0.44 14.55
C ALA A 88 -2.78 -0.36 15.86
N GLY A 89 -3.33 -1.58 15.85
CA GLY A 89 -3.31 -2.48 17.00
C GLY A 89 -1.92 -3.01 17.31
N MET A 90 -1.15 -3.38 16.28
CA MET A 90 0.25 -3.78 16.44
C MET A 90 1.09 -2.62 17.00
N LEU A 91 0.86 -1.38 16.53
CA LEU A 91 1.50 -0.18 17.10
C LEU A 91 1.10 0.04 18.56
N ALA A 92 -0.20 0.03 18.87
CA ALA A 92 -0.69 0.19 20.24
C ALA A 92 -0.14 -0.90 21.18
N ARG A 93 -0.01 -2.13 20.68
CA ARG A 93 0.62 -3.23 21.42
C ARG A 93 2.12 -3.01 21.61
N ALA A 94 2.79 -2.43 20.61
CA ALA A 94 4.21 -2.11 20.68
C ALA A 94 4.49 -1.06 21.77
N GLU A 95 3.68 0.01 21.83
CA GLU A 95 3.75 1.05 22.87
C GLU A 95 3.56 0.51 24.30
N ARG A 96 2.90 -0.65 24.45
CA ARG A 96 2.74 -1.32 25.75
C ARG A 96 3.97 -2.13 26.17
N PHE A 97 4.95 -2.37 25.30
CA PHE A 97 6.19 -3.02 25.72
C PHE A 97 7.09 -2.02 26.47
N PRO A 98 7.63 -2.39 27.64
CA PRO A 98 8.41 -1.48 28.48
C PRO A 98 9.74 -1.06 27.83
N ASP A 99 10.24 -1.85 26.88
CA ASP A 99 11.45 -1.56 26.13
C ASP A 99 11.20 -0.77 24.85
N PHE A 100 9.96 -0.45 24.46
CA PHE A 100 9.68 0.31 23.25
C PHE A 100 10.15 1.76 23.40
N LYS A 101 10.98 2.25 22.47
CA LYS A 101 11.46 3.64 22.47
C LYS A 101 10.89 4.48 21.34
N GLY A 102 10.23 3.86 20.37
CA GLY A 102 9.57 4.55 19.27
C GLY A 102 9.70 3.81 17.95
N ILE A 103 8.82 4.23 17.03
CA ILE A 103 8.83 3.82 15.64
C ILE A 103 8.76 5.06 14.75
N GLN A 104 9.50 5.03 13.66
CA GLN A 104 9.43 6.02 12.59
C GLN A 104 9.15 5.30 11.29
N ALA A 105 8.45 5.96 10.38
CA ALA A 105 8.27 5.47 9.03
C ALA A 105 8.00 6.64 8.09
N SER A 106 8.36 6.47 6.82
CA SER A 106 7.95 7.40 5.79
C SER A 106 7.97 6.72 4.42
N ALA A 107 6.96 7.01 3.62
CA ALA A 107 7.03 6.80 2.18
C ALA A 107 8.09 7.70 1.53
N VAL A 108 8.74 7.17 0.52
CA VAL A 108 9.86 7.79 -0.19
C VAL A 108 9.51 7.98 -1.66
N PHE A 109 9.69 9.20 -2.13
CA PHE A 109 9.50 9.59 -3.53
C PHE A 109 10.86 9.73 -4.22
N ALA A 110 10.87 9.66 -5.55
CA ALA A 110 12.07 9.65 -6.37
C ALA A 110 13.00 10.86 -6.12
N GLU A 111 12.44 12.01 -5.75
CA GLU A 111 13.18 13.25 -5.49
C GLU A 111 13.63 13.43 -4.04
N ASP A 112 13.26 12.51 -3.14
CA ASP A 112 13.67 12.58 -1.75
C ASP A 112 15.16 12.21 -1.60
N ASP A 113 15.86 12.85 -0.66
CA ASP A 113 17.20 12.45 -0.24
C ASP A 113 17.07 11.46 0.91
N ILE A 114 17.44 10.20 0.68
CA ILE A 114 17.42 9.15 1.69
C ILE A 114 18.73 8.36 1.73
N VAL A 115 19.26 8.18 2.93
CA VAL A 115 20.36 7.29 3.23
C VAL A 115 19.94 6.37 4.37
N VAL A 116 20.00 5.06 4.12
CA VAL A 116 19.75 4.02 5.13
C VAL A 116 21.09 3.34 5.45
N ASP A 117 21.61 3.59 6.65
CA ASP A 117 22.73 2.85 7.18
C ASP A 117 22.20 1.66 7.98
N GLN A 118 22.12 0.50 7.33
CA GLN A 118 21.65 -0.73 7.98
C GLN A 118 22.59 -1.22 9.08
N GLY A 119 23.89 -0.97 8.97
CA GLY A 119 24.88 -1.41 9.96
C GLY A 119 24.73 -0.67 11.29
N ARG A 120 24.45 0.63 11.23
CA ARG A 120 24.18 1.48 12.41
C ARG A 120 22.70 1.53 12.79
N GLY A 121 21.82 1.08 11.91
CA GLY A 121 20.37 1.17 12.09
C GLY A 121 19.91 2.63 12.09
N GLU A 122 20.51 3.48 11.24
CA GLU A 122 20.21 4.90 11.11
C GLU A 122 19.53 5.17 9.76
N VAL A 123 18.58 6.10 9.75
CA VAL A 123 17.93 6.58 8.52
C VAL A 123 17.95 8.09 8.53
N VAL A 124 18.50 8.67 7.48
CA VAL A 124 18.42 10.10 7.21
C VAL A 124 17.55 10.27 5.98
N HIS A 125 16.36 10.84 6.18
CA HIS A 125 15.40 11.09 5.10
C HIS A 125 15.01 12.55 5.12
N ARG A 126 15.37 13.28 4.07
CA ARG A 126 15.09 14.70 3.89
C ARG A 126 14.28 14.90 2.63
N PHE A 127 13.21 15.64 2.74
CA PHE A 127 12.38 15.95 1.60
C PHE A 127 11.66 17.28 1.80
N ASN A 128 11.26 17.89 0.69
CA ASN A 128 10.37 19.04 0.70
C ASN A 128 8.96 18.56 0.29
N PRO A 129 7.98 18.55 1.22
CA PRO A 129 6.62 18.07 0.92
C PRO A 129 5.98 18.77 -0.28
N ALA A 130 6.28 20.06 -0.50
CA ALA A 130 5.73 20.84 -1.61
C ALA A 130 6.33 20.48 -2.97
N LYS A 131 7.47 19.77 -3.00
CA LYS A 131 8.17 19.35 -4.22
C LYS A 131 7.96 17.87 -4.57
N ARG A 132 7.26 17.10 -3.74
CA ARG A 132 6.96 15.68 -4.02
C ARG A 132 5.95 15.56 -5.16
N LYS A 133 6.45 15.42 -6.38
CA LYS A 133 5.63 15.26 -7.60
C LYS A 133 5.95 13.97 -8.36
N GLY A 134 7.07 13.33 -8.08
CA GLY A 134 7.54 12.16 -8.79
C GLY A 134 6.92 10.86 -8.30
N ALA A 135 7.51 9.76 -8.77
CA ALA A 135 7.05 8.42 -8.48
C ALA A 135 7.31 8.06 -7.01
N LEU A 136 6.35 7.34 -6.42
CA LEU A 136 6.53 6.65 -5.15
C LEU A 136 7.48 5.47 -5.36
N VAL A 137 8.62 5.49 -4.66
CA VAL A 137 9.69 4.49 -4.80
C VAL A 137 9.54 3.36 -3.80
N GLY A 138 9.12 3.68 -2.57
CA GLY A 138 9.07 2.71 -1.48
C GLY A 138 8.68 3.35 -0.16
N ALA A 139 8.91 2.62 0.92
CA ALA A 139 8.84 3.17 2.27
C ALA A 139 9.86 2.50 3.18
N TRP A 140 10.30 3.25 4.19
CA TRP A 140 11.10 2.71 5.27
C TRP A 140 10.35 2.76 6.59
N SER A 141 10.76 1.90 7.52
CA SER A 141 10.39 2.02 8.93
C SER A 141 11.55 1.62 9.84
N ARG A 142 11.68 2.32 10.96
CA ARG A 142 12.70 2.12 11.99
C ARG A 142 12.04 1.96 13.34
N VAL A 143 12.33 0.87 14.04
CA VAL A 143 11.89 0.62 15.42
C VAL A 143 13.10 0.61 16.34
N VAL A 144 12.99 1.29 17.48
CA VAL A 144 14.03 1.30 18.52
C VAL A 144 13.49 0.65 19.78
N ARG A 145 14.31 -0.22 20.36
CA ARG A 145 14.05 -0.93 21.61
C ARG A 145 15.21 -0.73 22.58
N ASP A 146 14.88 -0.66 23.86
CA ASP A 146 15.87 -0.59 24.93
C ASP A 146 16.73 -1.85 24.96
N GLY A 147 18.05 -1.69 25.07
CA GLY A 147 18.98 -2.82 25.11
C GLY A 147 19.03 -3.70 23.84
N LYS A 148 18.52 -3.22 22.70
CA LYS A 148 18.59 -3.92 21.40
C LYS A 148 19.07 -2.98 20.29
N LEU A 149 19.63 -3.57 19.23
CA LEU A 149 19.97 -2.80 18.03
C LEU A 149 18.68 -2.29 17.34
N PRO A 150 18.69 -1.07 16.77
CA PRO A 150 17.57 -0.57 15.99
C PRO A 150 17.27 -1.49 14.80
N VAL A 151 15.99 -1.70 14.53
CA VAL A 151 15.53 -2.45 13.36
C VAL A 151 15.11 -1.48 12.29
N VAL A 152 15.71 -1.56 11.10
CA VAL A 152 15.31 -0.80 9.92
C VAL A 152 14.81 -1.74 8.84
N VAL A 153 13.69 -1.38 8.21
CA VAL A 153 13.11 -2.07 7.06
C VAL A 153 12.97 -1.07 5.92
N TRP A 154 13.31 -1.52 4.71
CA TRP A 154 13.00 -0.87 3.44
C TRP A 154 12.11 -1.80 2.62
N LEU A 155 11.04 -1.26 2.04
CA LEU A 155 10.17 -1.97 1.10
C LEU A 155 10.10 -1.21 -0.22
N ASP A 156 10.41 -1.89 -1.32
CA ASP A 156 10.25 -1.36 -2.66
C ASP A 156 8.78 -1.34 -3.06
N PHE A 157 8.29 -0.19 -3.53
CA PHE A 157 6.88 0.00 -3.89
C PHE A 157 6.45 -0.94 -5.03
N SER A 158 7.30 -1.11 -6.05
CA SER A 158 7.02 -1.96 -7.21
C SER A 158 6.81 -3.43 -6.86
N GLY A 159 7.47 -3.92 -5.81
CA GLY A 159 7.33 -5.31 -5.34
C GLY A 159 6.16 -5.54 -4.38
N TYR A 160 5.59 -4.47 -3.81
CA TYR A 160 4.55 -4.55 -2.79
C TYR A 160 3.17 -4.08 -3.28
N VAL A 161 3.12 -3.22 -4.30
CA VAL A 161 1.87 -2.66 -4.80
C VAL A 161 0.94 -3.77 -5.29
N GLN A 162 -0.32 -3.70 -4.86
CA GLN A 162 -1.35 -4.64 -5.30
C GLN A 162 -2.37 -3.95 -6.20
N GLN A 163 -2.94 -4.70 -7.14
CA GLN A 163 -3.96 -4.22 -8.07
C GLN A 163 -5.35 -4.16 -7.40
N THR A 164 -5.47 -3.38 -6.33
CA THR A 164 -6.72 -3.19 -5.58
C THR A 164 -7.14 -1.72 -5.55
N PRO A 165 -8.45 -1.40 -5.41
CA PRO A 165 -8.91 -0.02 -5.35
C PRO A 165 -8.27 0.82 -4.24
N LEU A 166 -7.93 0.19 -3.12
CA LEU A 166 -7.32 0.90 -1.98
C LEU A 166 -5.88 1.32 -2.28
N TRP A 167 -5.08 0.43 -2.87
CA TRP A 167 -3.72 0.74 -3.30
C TRP A 167 -3.70 1.78 -4.42
N ALA A 168 -4.69 1.78 -5.32
CA ALA A 168 -4.84 2.84 -6.33
C ALA A 168 -5.19 4.20 -5.72
N LYS A 169 -6.01 4.22 -4.65
CA LYS A 169 -6.49 5.45 -4.02
C LYS A 169 -5.49 6.09 -3.04
N ILE A 170 -4.80 5.28 -2.24
CA ILE A 170 -3.90 5.74 -1.17
C ILE A 170 -2.57 4.95 -1.12
N PRO A 171 -1.81 4.88 -2.23
CA PRO A 171 -0.62 4.03 -2.34
C PRO A 171 0.45 4.33 -1.29
N THR A 172 0.69 5.63 -1.03
CA THR A 172 1.63 6.13 -0.02
C THR A 172 1.32 5.57 1.37
N THR A 173 0.07 5.66 1.80
CA THR A 173 -0.36 5.15 3.10
C THR A 173 -0.23 3.62 3.17
N MET A 174 -0.50 2.91 2.08
CA MET A 174 -0.44 1.45 2.07
C MET A 174 1.00 0.93 2.21
N ILE A 175 1.94 1.46 1.43
CA ILE A 175 3.34 0.99 1.52
C ILE A 175 3.97 1.36 2.87
N GLU A 176 3.68 2.54 3.40
CA GLU A 176 4.19 2.96 4.71
C GLU A 176 3.61 2.08 5.84
N LYS A 177 2.33 1.71 5.75
CA LYS A 177 1.70 0.75 6.67
C LYS A 177 2.40 -0.60 6.64
N CYS A 178 2.68 -1.13 5.45
CA CYS A 178 3.41 -2.40 5.30
C CYS A 178 4.81 -2.31 5.91
N ALA A 179 5.52 -1.20 5.69
CA ALA A 179 6.85 -0.99 6.26
C ALA A 179 6.83 -0.98 7.80
N ARG A 180 5.85 -0.30 8.42
CA ARG A 180 5.69 -0.29 9.89
C ARG A 180 5.44 -1.70 10.44
N VAL A 181 4.51 -2.45 9.84
CA VAL A 181 4.19 -3.81 10.27
C VAL A 181 5.41 -4.72 10.13
N ALA A 182 6.11 -4.67 9.00
CA ALA A 182 7.31 -5.47 8.77
C ALA A 182 8.42 -5.14 9.77
N ALA A 183 8.62 -3.86 10.12
CA ALA A 183 9.58 -3.45 11.14
C ALA A 183 9.17 -3.93 12.54
N LEU A 184 7.89 -3.83 12.90
CA LEU A 184 7.36 -4.37 14.15
C LEU A 184 7.54 -5.88 14.26
N ARG A 185 7.30 -6.64 13.19
CA ARG A 185 7.55 -8.09 13.16
C ARG A 185 9.01 -8.44 13.46
N LYS A 186 9.95 -7.71 12.86
CA LYS A 186 11.38 -7.92 13.09
C LYS A 186 11.81 -7.45 14.49
N ALA A 187 11.22 -6.36 14.98
CA ALA A 187 11.51 -5.81 16.29
C ALA A 187 10.93 -6.67 17.43
N TYR A 188 9.75 -7.25 17.27
CA TYR A 188 9.08 -8.06 18.30
C TYR A 188 8.62 -9.42 17.72
N PRO A 189 9.54 -10.31 17.35
CA PRO A 189 9.22 -11.56 16.66
C PRO A 189 8.36 -12.52 17.50
N GLU A 190 8.45 -12.48 18.82
CA GLU A 190 7.61 -13.31 19.70
C GLU A 190 6.13 -12.92 19.64
N ALA A 191 5.85 -11.62 19.70
CA ALA A 191 4.48 -11.09 19.72
C ALA A 191 3.88 -10.94 18.31
N PHE A 192 4.68 -10.51 17.35
CA PHE A 192 4.23 -10.14 16.01
C PHE A 192 4.75 -11.07 14.91
N GLY A 193 5.65 -12.00 15.21
CA GLY A 193 6.15 -12.96 14.23
C GLY A 193 5.01 -13.77 13.62
N GLY A 194 4.94 -13.78 12.29
CA GLY A 194 3.87 -14.44 11.53
C GLY A 194 2.57 -13.64 11.40
N LEU A 195 2.48 -12.42 11.95
CA LEU A 195 1.31 -11.56 11.79
C LEU A 195 1.43 -10.69 10.54
N TYR A 196 0.64 -11.00 9.51
CA TYR A 196 0.58 -10.22 8.26
C TYR A 196 -0.72 -9.43 8.23
N VAL A 197 -0.62 -8.13 7.94
CA VAL A 197 -1.81 -7.32 7.67
C VAL A 197 -2.30 -7.60 6.26
N ARG A 198 -3.58 -7.32 6.02
CA ARG A 198 -4.24 -7.55 4.72
C ARG A 198 -3.46 -6.98 3.54
N GLU A 199 -2.87 -5.80 3.73
CA GLU A 199 -2.17 -5.06 2.68
C GLU A 199 -0.85 -5.71 2.25
N GLU A 200 -0.34 -6.70 2.98
CA GLU A 200 0.88 -7.46 2.63
C GLU A 200 0.58 -8.80 1.95
N MET A 201 -0.68 -9.23 1.91
CA MET A 201 -1.08 -10.54 1.40
C MET A 201 -1.64 -10.41 -0.03
N PRO A 202 -1.36 -11.35 -0.96
CA PRO A 202 -1.82 -11.24 -2.35
C PRO A 202 -3.35 -11.13 -2.46
N ALA A 203 -3.84 -10.17 -3.25
CA ALA A 203 -5.29 -9.95 -3.41
C ALA A 203 -6.03 -11.17 -4.01
N GLU A 204 -5.34 -11.97 -4.82
CA GLU A 204 -5.88 -13.14 -5.53
C GLU A 204 -6.28 -14.28 -4.56
N ASP A 205 -5.70 -14.30 -3.37
CA ASP A 205 -6.00 -15.31 -2.36
C ASP A 205 -7.33 -15.04 -1.61
N PHE A 206 -8.00 -13.90 -1.88
CA PHE A 206 -9.10 -13.44 -1.03
C PHE A 206 -10.30 -12.85 -1.79
N GLU A 207 -11.30 -13.67 -2.08
CA GLU A 207 -12.67 -13.18 -2.28
C GLU A 207 -13.34 -12.97 -0.92
N SER A 208 -13.72 -11.73 -0.60
CA SER A 208 -14.52 -11.45 0.59
C SER A 208 -15.87 -12.14 0.47
N ALA A 209 -16.26 -12.95 1.46
CA ALA A 209 -17.61 -13.46 1.56
C ALA A 209 -18.57 -12.25 1.65
N GLN A 210 -19.44 -12.08 0.66
CA GLN A 210 -20.55 -11.14 0.81
C GLN A 210 -21.41 -11.61 1.99
N PRO A 211 -21.86 -10.72 2.89
CA PRO A 211 -22.83 -11.12 3.90
C PRO A 211 -24.08 -11.63 3.17
N GLU A 212 -24.45 -12.88 3.46
CA GLU A 212 -25.72 -13.43 3.02
C GLU A 212 -26.83 -12.50 3.54
N PRO A 213 -27.80 -12.09 2.69
CA PRO A 213 -28.80 -11.13 3.08
C PRO A 213 -29.58 -11.66 4.30
N ALA A 214 -29.46 -10.94 5.42
CA ALA A 214 -30.22 -11.26 6.62
C ALA A 214 -31.73 -11.16 6.31
N PRO A 215 -32.57 -12.06 6.85
CA PRO A 215 -34.01 -11.89 6.76
C PRO A 215 -34.41 -10.56 7.40
N VAL A 216 -35.24 -9.79 6.68
CA VAL A 216 -35.74 -8.49 7.09
C VAL A 216 -36.53 -8.64 8.39
N GLY A 217 -36.01 -8.08 9.48
CA GLY A 217 -36.71 -8.06 10.76
C GLY A 217 -36.02 -7.19 11.80
N GLY A 218 -36.67 -6.08 12.16
CA GLY A 218 -36.38 -5.30 13.37
C GLY A 218 -35.55 -4.04 13.14
N THR A 219 -36.23 -2.92 12.92
CA THR A 219 -35.67 -1.57 13.04
C THR A 219 -35.19 -1.35 14.48
N TYR A 220 -33.89 -1.15 14.68
CA TYR A 220 -33.38 -0.47 15.87
C TYR A 220 -33.02 0.96 15.46
N GLU A 221 -33.64 1.92 16.14
CA GLU A 221 -33.44 3.34 15.91
C GLU A 221 -32.16 3.77 16.64
N VAL A 222 -31.12 4.14 15.88
CA VAL A 222 -29.93 4.78 16.44
C VAL A 222 -30.30 6.21 16.81
N LEU A 223 -30.54 6.45 18.10
CA LEU A 223 -30.71 7.78 18.65
C LEU A 223 -29.43 8.61 18.42
N GLY A 224 -29.54 9.67 17.60
CA GLY A 224 -28.59 10.78 17.63
C GLY A 224 -27.74 11.05 16.38
N ALA A 225 -28.27 10.92 15.16
CA ALA A 225 -27.61 11.45 13.97
C ALA A 225 -28.60 12.14 13.02
N ARG A 226 -28.83 13.44 13.23
CA ARG A 226 -29.28 14.34 12.15
C ARG A 226 -28.10 15.22 11.75
N PRO A 227 -27.46 15.00 10.58
CA PRO A 227 -26.52 15.95 10.03
C PRO A 227 -27.33 17.07 9.33
N GLY A 228 -27.47 18.21 10.01
CA GLY A 228 -27.89 19.46 9.38
C GLY A 228 -26.70 20.13 8.67
N PRO A 229 -26.92 20.91 7.60
CA PRO A 229 -25.85 21.50 6.82
C PRO A 229 -25.23 22.66 7.60
N VAL A 230 -24.06 22.45 8.19
CA VAL A 230 -23.25 23.55 8.74
C VAL A 230 -22.47 24.21 7.61
N LYS A 231 -22.93 25.39 7.17
CA LYS A 231 -22.11 26.33 6.39
C LYS A 231 -21.00 26.86 7.29
N ALA A 232 -19.76 26.44 7.04
CA ALA A 232 -18.60 27.06 7.64
C ALA A 232 -18.32 28.38 6.89
N SER A 233 -18.69 29.50 7.50
CA SER A 233 -18.24 30.83 7.09
C SER A 233 -16.86 31.08 7.70
N PHE A 234 -15.82 31.10 6.87
CA PHE A 234 -14.51 31.64 7.27
C PHE A 234 -14.48 33.15 6.99
N PRO A 235 -14.04 34.00 7.93
CA PRO A 235 -13.78 35.40 7.64
C PRO A 235 -12.60 35.51 6.66
N ALA A 236 -12.77 36.32 5.61
CA ALA A 236 -11.73 36.62 4.64
C ALA A 236 -10.61 37.44 5.32
N LEU A 237 -9.37 36.97 5.19
CA LEU A 237 -8.20 37.74 5.59
C LEU A 237 -7.92 38.83 4.53
N PRO A 238 -7.46 40.01 4.95
CA PRO A 238 -7.30 41.16 4.08
C PRO A 238 -6.17 40.97 3.06
N THR A 239 -6.47 41.34 1.82
CA THR A 239 -5.54 41.46 0.70
C THR A 239 -4.49 42.52 1.02
N VAL A 240 -3.22 42.11 1.17
CA VAL A 240 -2.09 43.04 1.22
C VAL A 240 -1.44 43.08 -0.15
N ALA A 241 -1.33 44.31 -0.67
CA ALA A 241 -0.79 44.64 -1.98
C ALA A 241 0.71 44.28 -2.11
N VAL A 242 1.06 43.85 -3.31
CA VAL A 242 2.43 43.68 -3.82
C VAL A 242 3.08 45.05 -3.99
N PRO A 243 4.39 45.20 -3.66
CA PRO A 243 5.24 46.14 -4.37
C PRO A 243 6.28 45.39 -5.20
N GLU A 244 6.26 45.68 -6.50
CA GLU A 244 7.35 45.40 -7.44
C GLU A 244 8.59 46.23 -7.06
N LYS A 245 9.76 45.59 -6.98
CA LYS A 245 10.95 46.08 -7.70
C LYS A 245 12.07 45.06 -7.82
N VAL A 246 12.55 45.01 -9.06
CA VAL A 246 13.67 44.31 -9.68
C VAL A 246 15.01 44.50 -8.95
N SER A 247 15.79 43.42 -8.82
CA SER A 247 17.25 43.50 -9.05
C SER A 247 17.81 42.16 -9.53
N LYS A 248 18.80 42.31 -10.41
CA LYS A 248 19.51 41.36 -11.27
C LYS A 248 20.59 40.61 -10.48
N LEU A 249 21.32 39.71 -11.17
CA LEU A 249 22.47 38.86 -10.80
C LEU A 249 22.03 37.38 -10.60
N GLU A 250 22.60 36.35 -11.22
CA GLU A 250 23.78 36.16 -12.07
C GLU A 250 23.65 34.76 -12.72
N GLU A 251 24.15 34.61 -13.95
CA GLU A 251 24.34 33.32 -14.63
C GLU A 251 25.44 32.49 -13.95
N ALA A 252 25.18 31.19 -13.72
CA ALA A 252 26.24 30.21 -13.45
C ALA A 252 25.83 28.79 -13.92
N GLU A 253 26.48 28.40 -15.03
CA GLU A 253 26.93 27.08 -15.47
C GLU A 253 26.05 25.80 -15.30
N LEU A 254 25.72 25.26 -16.49
CA LEU A 254 25.35 23.87 -16.75
C LEU A 254 26.52 22.91 -16.48
N VAL A 255 26.31 21.89 -15.65
CA VAL A 255 27.16 20.69 -15.60
C VAL A 255 26.32 19.47 -15.98
N ALA A 256 26.81 18.74 -16.97
CA ALA A 256 26.16 17.64 -17.68
C ALA A 256 25.99 16.37 -16.82
N THR A 257 24.84 15.72 -16.97
CA THR A 257 24.54 14.35 -16.51
C THR A 257 24.98 13.31 -17.55
N PRO A 258 25.48 12.12 -17.15
CA PRO A 258 25.82 11.05 -18.09
C PRO A 258 24.57 10.32 -18.63
N PRO A 259 24.62 9.70 -19.83
CA PRO A 259 23.44 9.14 -20.49
C PRO A 259 23.03 7.77 -19.92
N LEU A 260 21.72 7.61 -19.67
CA LEU A 260 21.07 6.34 -19.35
C LEU A 260 20.83 5.51 -20.63
N LYS A 261 21.02 4.19 -20.55
CA LYS A 261 20.85 3.25 -21.67
C LYS A 261 19.37 3.12 -22.07
N PRO A 262 19.02 3.04 -23.37
CA PRO A 262 17.64 2.93 -23.82
C PRO A 262 17.07 1.53 -23.55
N SER A 263 15.93 1.46 -22.86
CA SER A 263 15.10 0.25 -22.82
C SER A 263 14.33 0.16 -24.13
N ALA A 264 14.61 -0.84 -24.97
CA ALA A 264 13.94 -1.01 -26.26
C ALA A 264 12.46 -1.37 -26.07
N VAL A 265 11.58 -0.38 -26.20
CA VAL A 265 10.12 -0.56 -26.22
C VAL A 265 9.74 -1.26 -27.54
N LEU A 266 8.91 -2.30 -27.50
CA LEU A 266 8.42 -3.00 -28.71
C LEU A 266 6.97 -2.60 -29.02
N VAL A 267 6.63 -2.46 -30.30
CA VAL A 267 5.24 -2.25 -30.73
C VAL A 267 4.46 -3.56 -30.61
N ALA A 268 3.34 -3.56 -29.89
CA ALA A 268 2.59 -4.79 -29.60
C ALA A 268 1.43 -5.07 -30.58
N PHE A 269 1.11 -4.14 -31.49
CA PHE A 269 -0.07 -4.20 -32.34
C PHE A 269 0.12 -3.46 -33.68
N GLY A 270 -0.81 -3.63 -34.61
CA GLY A 270 -0.74 -2.96 -35.91
C GLY A 270 0.29 -3.56 -36.88
N PRO A 271 0.55 -2.87 -38.00
CA PRO A 271 1.44 -3.35 -39.07
C PRO A 271 2.92 -3.43 -38.64
N TYR A 272 3.30 -2.69 -37.61
CA TYR A 272 4.68 -2.63 -37.10
C TYR A 272 4.92 -3.49 -35.85
N LYS A 273 3.99 -4.39 -35.52
CA LYS A 273 4.09 -5.28 -34.35
C LYS A 273 5.42 -6.05 -34.34
N GLY A 274 6.13 -5.96 -33.22
CA GLY A 274 7.41 -6.63 -32.99
C GLY A 274 8.63 -5.82 -33.38
N LYS A 275 8.48 -4.67 -34.05
CA LYS A 275 9.57 -3.70 -34.23
C LYS A 275 9.82 -2.93 -32.94
N THR A 276 11.05 -2.47 -32.73
CA THR A 276 11.34 -1.56 -31.62
C THR A 276 10.88 -0.14 -31.94
N ALA A 277 10.43 0.58 -30.92
CA ALA A 277 9.96 1.95 -31.02
C ALA A 277 11.05 2.86 -31.60
N SER A 278 12.33 2.57 -31.38
CA SER A 278 13.46 3.32 -31.90
C SER A 278 13.82 3.03 -33.36
N GLU A 279 13.29 1.95 -33.97
CA GLU A 279 13.49 1.59 -35.39
C GLU A 279 12.42 2.20 -36.31
N LEU A 280 11.38 2.81 -35.76
CA LEU A 280 10.27 3.42 -36.50
C LEU A 280 10.57 4.87 -36.86
N SER A 281 10.13 5.32 -38.05
CA SER A 281 10.08 6.75 -38.37
C SER A 281 9.06 7.48 -37.48
N ASP A 282 9.15 8.81 -37.40
CA ASP A 282 8.20 9.60 -36.61
C ASP A 282 6.76 9.46 -37.15
N GLU A 283 6.61 9.34 -38.47
CA GLU A 283 5.33 9.06 -39.13
C GLU A 283 4.79 7.66 -38.78
N GLU A 284 5.62 6.61 -38.86
CA GLU A 284 5.22 5.23 -38.53
C GLU A 284 4.87 5.06 -37.04
N LEU A 285 5.53 5.82 -36.16
CA LEU A 285 5.24 5.86 -34.73
C LEU A 285 3.90 6.56 -34.45
N SER A 286 3.63 7.69 -35.12
CA SER A 286 2.34 8.40 -35.03
C SER A 286 1.19 7.53 -35.51
N GLU A 287 1.34 6.86 -36.66
CA GLU A 287 0.34 5.91 -37.18
C GLU A 287 0.04 4.77 -36.20
N SER A 288 1.07 4.28 -35.51
CA SER A 288 0.90 3.25 -34.48
C SER A 288 0.10 3.77 -33.27
N ILE A 289 0.39 4.98 -32.80
CA ILE A 289 -0.32 5.61 -31.69
C ILE A 289 -1.80 5.87 -32.05
N GLU A 290 -2.06 6.39 -33.25
CA GLU A 290 -3.41 6.64 -33.76
C GLU A 290 -4.24 5.36 -33.85
N LEU A 291 -3.66 4.28 -34.40
CA LEU A 291 -4.32 2.98 -34.51
C LEU A 291 -4.67 2.37 -33.14
N ALA A 292 -3.81 2.58 -32.13
CA ALA A 292 -4.10 2.12 -30.76
C ALA A 292 -5.29 2.88 -30.17
N ASN A 293 -5.32 4.20 -30.35
CA ASN A 293 -6.39 5.07 -29.86
C ASN A 293 -7.72 4.75 -30.53
N GLU A 294 -7.73 4.54 -31.84
CA GLU A 294 -8.92 4.13 -32.59
C GLU A 294 -9.48 2.79 -32.07
N LYS A 295 -8.64 1.77 -31.93
CA LYS A 295 -9.07 0.45 -31.42
C LYS A 295 -9.55 0.50 -29.97
N LEU A 296 -8.93 1.33 -29.13
CA LEU A 296 -9.36 1.53 -27.75
C LEU A 296 -10.69 2.29 -27.65
N MET A 297 -10.98 3.17 -28.61
CA MET A 297 -12.26 3.86 -28.73
C MET A 297 -13.38 2.91 -29.20
N GLU A 298 -13.10 2.02 -30.14
CA GLU A 298 -14.08 1.03 -30.62
C GLU A 298 -14.41 -0.03 -29.55
N GLN A 299 -13.41 -0.53 -28.82
CA GLN A 299 -13.59 -1.63 -27.85
C GLN A 299 -12.90 -1.36 -26.50
N PRO A 300 -13.39 -0.39 -25.71
CA PRO A 300 -12.71 0.06 -24.48
C PRO A 300 -12.67 -0.98 -23.35
N ARG A 301 -13.46 -2.05 -23.46
CA ARG A 301 -13.56 -3.14 -22.46
C ARG A 301 -13.06 -4.49 -22.98
N ALA A 302 -12.43 -4.54 -24.15
CA ALA A 302 -11.87 -5.79 -24.66
C ALA A 302 -10.78 -6.33 -23.73
N ARG A 303 -10.61 -7.65 -23.69
CA ARG A 303 -9.60 -8.32 -22.84
C ARG A 303 -8.17 -7.86 -23.15
N TRP A 304 -7.91 -7.41 -24.38
CA TRP A 304 -6.63 -6.88 -24.83
C TRP A 304 -6.47 -5.36 -24.60
N ALA A 305 -7.53 -4.63 -24.20
CA ALA A 305 -7.50 -3.18 -24.08
C ALA A 305 -6.50 -2.69 -23.00
N LYS A 306 -6.33 -3.45 -21.92
CA LYS A 306 -5.35 -3.11 -20.86
C LYS A 306 -3.92 -3.13 -21.39
N ALA A 307 -3.53 -4.22 -22.05
CA ALA A 307 -2.19 -4.36 -22.64
C ALA A 307 -1.94 -3.34 -23.75
N MET A 308 -2.97 -3.00 -24.55
CA MET A 308 -2.85 -1.97 -25.58
C MET A 308 -2.66 -0.56 -24.98
N ARG A 309 -3.33 -0.22 -23.87
CA ARG A 309 -3.09 1.05 -23.15
C ARG A 309 -1.67 1.14 -22.59
N GLU A 310 -1.18 0.06 -22.01
CA GLU A 310 0.19 0.00 -21.46
C GLU A 310 1.24 0.18 -22.57
N ASN A 311 1.03 -0.45 -23.74
CA ASN A 311 1.92 -0.28 -24.88
C ASN A 311 1.80 1.12 -25.51
N LEU A 312 0.59 1.69 -25.60
CA LEU A 312 0.36 3.06 -26.07
C LEU A 312 1.13 4.09 -25.22
N THR A 313 1.05 4.00 -23.89
CA THR A 313 1.79 4.91 -22.99
C THR A 313 3.31 4.80 -23.19
N ALA A 314 3.83 3.62 -23.52
CA ALA A 314 5.25 3.45 -23.80
C ALA A 314 5.66 4.06 -25.15
N LEU A 315 4.79 4.01 -26.17
CA LEU A 315 5.04 4.66 -27.47
C LEU A 315 4.93 6.20 -27.36
N GLU A 316 3.97 6.71 -26.60
CA GLU A 316 3.83 8.15 -26.32
C GLU A 316 5.05 8.72 -25.60
N ALA A 317 5.62 7.95 -24.65
CA ALA A 317 6.85 8.32 -23.96
C ALA A 317 8.07 8.37 -24.90
N GLU A 318 8.15 7.48 -25.88
CA GLU A 318 9.20 7.51 -26.91
C GLU A 318 9.05 8.76 -27.80
N THR A 319 7.83 9.13 -28.19
CA THR A 319 7.56 10.37 -28.94
C THR A 319 7.97 11.61 -28.15
N GLU A 320 7.66 11.67 -26.85
CA GLU A 320 8.11 12.77 -25.98
C GLU A 320 9.65 12.84 -25.88
N LEU A 321 10.32 11.68 -25.87
CA LEU A 321 11.78 11.61 -25.86
C LEU A 321 12.37 12.18 -27.15
N ARG A 322 11.78 11.83 -28.31
CA ARG A 322 12.18 12.33 -29.63
C ARG A 322 11.95 13.84 -29.78
N CYS A 323 10.86 14.37 -29.22
CA CYS A 323 10.61 15.81 -29.22
C CYS A 323 11.56 16.62 -28.30
N ARG A 324 12.17 15.99 -27.28
CA ARG A 324 13.12 16.65 -26.36
C ARG A 324 14.56 16.69 -26.88
N VAL A 325 14.90 15.89 -27.89
CA VAL A 325 16.22 15.89 -28.52
C VAL A 325 16.11 16.68 -29.84
N PRO A 326 16.70 17.88 -29.96
CA PRO A 326 16.81 18.52 -31.26
C PRO A 326 17.64 17.61 -32.16
N THR A 327 17.10 17.24 -33.31
CA THR A 327 17.80 16.51 -34.37
C THR A 327 19.08 17.31 -34.72
N THR A 328 20.24 16.87 -34.23
CA THR A 328 21.53 17.29 -34.78
C THR A 328 21.71 16.61 -36.13
N ALA A 329 21.00 17.11 -37.13
CA ALA A 329 21.22 16.82 -38.53
C ALA A 329 21.63 18.11 -39.24
N ASP A 330 22.76 18.69 -38.80
CA ASP A 330 23.52 19.57 -39.67
C ASP A 330 25.01 19.50 -39.34
N LYS A 331 25.74 18.70 -40.12
CA LYS A 331 27.15 18.92 -40.47
C LYS A 331 27.40 18.33 -41.85
N GLY A 332 27.38 19.20 -42.84
CA GLY A 332 28.04 18.97 -44.12
C GLY A 332 29.56 18.76 -43.96
N GLY A 333 30.16 18.07 -44.94
CA GLY A 333 31.60 17.82 -44.95
C GLY A 333 32.10 16.96 -46.11
N ASN A 334 31.89 17.44 -47.33
CA ASN A 334 32.76 17.38 -48.52
C ASN A 334 33.91 16.34 -48.60
N GLY A 335 33.99 15.57 -49.71
CA GLY A 335 35.22 14.82 -50.07
C GLY A 335 35.13 13.80 -51.22
N ALA A 336 35.18 14.28 -52.46
CA ALA A 336 35.85 13.73 -53.66
C ALA A 336 35.74 12.22 -54.07
N SER A 337 35.25 12.00 -55.31
CA SER A 337 35.68 10.98 -56.30
C SER A 337 35.07 11.39 -57.66
N ARG A 338 35.81 12.00 -58.61
CA ARG A 338 36.72 11.43 -59.62
C ARG A 338 36.00 10.75 -60.81
N GLU A 339 36.26 11.32 -62.00
CA GLU A 339 36.20 10.73 -63.36
C GLU A 339 34.87 10.20 -63.92
N ALA A 340 34.27 10.94 -64.86
CA ALA A 340 34.20 10.60 -66.30
C ALA A 340 33.52 11.73 -67.09
#